data_AF-A0A934JV63-F1
#
_entry.id   AF-A0A934JV63-F1
#
_cell.length_a   1.000
_cell.length_b   1.000
_cell.length_c   1.000
_cell.angle_alpha   90.00
_cell.angle_beta   90.00
_cell.angle_gamma   90.00
#
_symmetry.space_group_name_H-M   'P 1'
#
loop_
_entity.id
_entity.type
_entity.pdbx_description
1 polymer ?
#
loop_
_entity_poly.entity_id
_entity_poly.type
_entity_poly.pdbx_seq_one_letter_code
_entity_poly.pdbx_strand_id
1 'polypeptide(L)'
;MMHPKGLTTVLEKVRKLGPTLRERALEAERAGRHSDETIADLDATGAFKIGSPAEFGGDELSVRQQLDVVSEVAKWDGSCGWIVWVGASTNWIPAGSGARVVELVSLKARWSASLSALPAGPSAALRTRISWRHRLRI
;
A
#
# COMPACT_ATOMS: atom_id res chain seq x y z
N MET A 1 -9.10 -19.87 10.85
CA MET A 1 -9.76 -19.16 11.97
C MET A 1 -9.33 -17.70 11.88
N MET A 2 -10.25 -16.84 11.42
CA MET A 2 -10.02 -15.41 11.18
C MET A 2 -9.55 -14.73 12.48
N HIS A 3 -8.55 -13.86 12.42
CA HIS A 3 -8.01 -13.15 13.58
C HIS A 3 -8.62 -11.74 13.71
N PRO A 4 -9.76 -11.56 14.42
CA PRO A 4 -10.36 -10.25 14.70
C PRO A 4 -9.47 -9.30 15.53
N LYS A 5 -8.28 -9.74 15.97
CA LYS A 5 -7.32 -8.92 16.69
C LYS A 5 -6.59 -7.91 15.80
N GLY A 6 -6.35 -8.23 14.51
CA GLY A 6 -5.62 -7.37 13.58
C GLY A 6 -6.36 -6.06 13.31
N LEU A 7 -7.61 -6.15 12.84
CA LEU A 7 -8.45 -5.00 12.52
C LEU A 7 -8.61 -4.03 13.70
N THR A 8 -9.03 -4.53 14.87
CA THR A 8 -9.28 -3.68 16.04
C THR A 8 -8.00 -2.96 16.49
N THR A 9 -6.87 -3.68 16.52
CA THR A 9 -5.57 -3.10 16.89
C THR A 9 -5.13 -2.01 15.91
N VAL A 10 -5.27 -2.23 14.61
CA VAL A 10 -4.91 -1.24 13.59
C VAL A 10 -5.81 -0.01 13.70
N LEU A 11 -7.13 -0.18 13.85
CA LEU A 11 -8.06 0.93 14.01
C LEU A 11 -7.77 1.77 15.27
N GLU A 12 -7.43 1.13 16.40
CA GLU A 12 -7.05 1.82 17.63
C GLU A 12 -5.79 2.67 17.44
N LYS A 13 -4.76 2.10 16.80
CA LYS A 13 -3.52 2.83 16.50
C LYS A 13 -3.74 3.99 15.52
N VAL A 14 -4.54 3.77 14.48
CA VAL A 14 -4.91 4.84 13.52
C VAL A 14 -5.67 5.96 14.22
N ARG A 15 -6.64 5.64 15.09
CA ARG A 15 -7.37 6.65 15.87
C ARG A 15 -6.46 7.47 16.78
N LYS A 16 -5.48 6.81 17.39
CA LYS A 16 -4.47 7.49 18.22
C LYS A 16 -3.57 8.42 17.40
N LEU A 17 -3.20 8.01 16.19
CA LEU A 17 -2.38 8.79 15.26
C LEU A 17 -3.15 9.91 14.55
N GLY A 18 -4.47 9.75 14.41
CA GLY A 18 -5.34 10.61 13.61
C GLY A 18 -5.18 12.12 13.84
N PRO A 19 -5.21 12.62 15.09
CA PRO A 19 -5.00 14.05 15.36
C PRO A 19 -3.68 14.59 14.77
N THR A 20 -2.60 13.81 14.84
CA THR A 20 -1.30 14.16 14.28
C THR A 20 -1.33 14.20 12.75
N LEU A 21 -2.04 13.27 12.09
CA LEU A 21 -2.24 13.32 10.63
C LEU A 21 -2.97 14.61 10.24
N ARG A 22 -3.98 14.99 11.01
CA ARG A 22 -4.77 16.20 10.76
C ARG A 22 -3.93 17.47 10.89
N GLU A 23 -3.06 17.53 11.90
CA GLU A 23 -2.12 18.64 12.11
C GLU A 23 -1.13 18.76 10.94
N ARG A 24 -0.63 17.64 10.42
CA ARG A 24 0.35 17.59 9.32
C ARG A 24 -0.27 17.77 7.93
N ALA A 25 -1.60 17.62 7.78
CA ALA A 25 -2.28 17.59 6.47
C ALA A 25 -2.04 18.85 5.62
N LEU A 26 -2.14 20.05 6.20
CA LEU A 26 -1.98 21.29 5.44
C LEU A 26 -0.55 21.45 4.89
N GLU A 27 0.45 21.03 5.65
CA GLU A 27 1.84 21.06 5.20
C GLU A 27 2.08 20.03 4.10
N ALA A 28 1.49 18.84 4.21
CA ALA A 28 1.56 17.83 3.16
C ALA A 28 0.96 18.32 1.84
N GLU A 29 -0.19 19.00 1.89
CA GLU A 29 -0.83 19.60 0.71
C GLU A 29 0.05 20.70 0.07
N ARG A 30 0.67 21.57 0.88
CA ARG A 30 1.59 22.60 0.39
C ARG A 30 2.86 22.02 -0.23
N ALA A 31 3.40 20.98 0.37
CA ALA A 31 4.60 20.30 -0.11
C ALA A 31 4.33 19.37 -1.30
N GLY A 32 3.07 19.03 -1.57
CA GLY A 32 2.67 18.03 -2.57
C GLY A 32 3.11 16.60 -2.20
N ARG A 33 3.46 16.36 -0.93
CA ARG A 33 3.88 15.06 -0.39
C ARG A 33 3.74 15.04 1.12
N HIS A 34 3.50 13.87 1.70
CA HIS A 34 3.63 13.67 3.15
C HIS A 34 5.10 13.62 3.57
N SER A 35 5.36 13.99 4.82
CA SER A 35 6.68 13.84 5.43
C SER A 35 7.01 12.36 5.66
N ASP A 36 8.30 12.04 5.67
CA ASP A 36 8.79 10.68 5.92
C ASP A 36 8.36 10.18 7.32
N GLU A 37 8.24 11.10 8.28
CA GLU A 37 7.71 10.85 9.63
C GLU A 37 6.23 10.44 9.58
N THR A 38 5.41 11.12 8.77
CA THR A 38 3.99 10.75 8.60
C THR A 38 3.85 9.34 8.04
N ILE A 39 4.68 9.00 7.05
CA ILE A 39 4.71 7.66 6.48
C ILE A 39 5.15 6.66 7.55
N ALA A 40 6.26 6.90 8.25
CA ALA A 40 6.75 6.00 9.30
C ALA A 40 5.72 5.76 10.42
N ASP A 41 5.00 6.79 10.85
CA ASP A 41 3.96 6.67 11.86
C ASP A 41 2.78 5.83 11.36
N LEU A 42 2.36 5.99 10.10
CA LEU A 42 1.36 5.14 9.47
C LEU A 42 1.84 3.66 9.40
N ASP A 43 3.13 3.39 9.15
CA ASP A 43 3.68 2.02 9.19
C ASP A 43 3.51 1.38 10.55
N ALA A 44 3.82 2.14 11.60
CA ALA A 44 3.80 1.66 12.97
C ALA A 44 2.38 1.25 13.41
N THR A 45 1.35 1.78 12.74
CA THR A 45 -0.03 1.34 12.92
C THR A 45 -0.29 -0.06 12.37
N GLY A 46 0.47 -0.51 11.36
CA GLY A 46 0.24 -1.74 10.59
C GLY A 46 -0.62 -1.54 9.33
N ALA A 47 -1.06 -0.30 9.05
CA ALA A 47 -2.02 0.00 7.98
C ALA A 47 -1.61 -0.48 6.57
N PHE A 48 -0.31 -0.62 6.27
CA PHE A 48 0.16 -1.07 4.95
C PHE A 48 0.18 -2.59 4.77
N LYS A 49 0.03 -3.36 5.85
CA LYS A 49 0.11 -4.83 5.84
C LYS A 49 -1.24 -5.51 6.07
N ILE A 50 -2.31 -4.73 6.14
CA ILE A 50 -3.66 -5.20 6.42
C ILE A 50 -4.19 -6.24 5.41
N GLY A 51 -3.76 -6.16 4.15
CA GLY A 51 -4.14 -7.11 3.10
C GLY A 51 -3.10 -8.21 2.82
N SER A 52 -1.95 -8.19 3.50
CA SER A 52 -0.86 -9.14 3.24
C SER A 52 -1.13 -10.51 3.88
N PRO A 53 -0.60 -11.60 3.29
CA PRO A 53 -0.65 -12.93 3.90
C PRO A 53 -0.01 -12.99 5.28
N ALA A 54 -0.55 -13.82 6.16
CA ALA A 54 -0.11 -13.97 7.54
C ALA A 54 1.28 -14.61 7.62
N GLU A 55 1.63 -15.47 6.67
CA GLU A 55 2.98 -16.06 6.55
C GLU A 55 4.08 -15.02 6.32
N PHE A 56 3.72 -13.83 5.83
CA PHE A 56 4.63 -12.69 5.66
C PHE A 56 4.40 -11.59 6.71
N GLY A 57 3.69 -11.90 7.80
CA GLY A 57 3.42 -10.97 8.90
C GLY A 57 2.34 -9.92 8.60
N GLY A 58 1.42 -10.22 7.67
CA GLY A 58 0.21 -9.42 7.43
C GLY A 58 -1.00 -9.86 8.24
N ASP A 59 -2.09 -9.10 8.15
CA ASP A 59 -3.32 -9.35 8.91
C ASP A 59 -4.39 -10.16 8.13
N GLU A 60 -4.20 -10.40 6.83
CA GLU A 60 -5.16 -11.09 5.95
C GLU A 60 -6.60 -10.56 6.06
N LEU A 61 -6.77 -9.24 6.24
CA LEU A 61 -8.08 -8.64 6.37
C LEU A 61 -8.86 -8.76 5.06
N SER A 62 -10.15 -9.04 5.15
CA SER A 62 -11.05 -8.98 4.00
C SER A 62 -11.10 -7.55 3.43
N VAL A 63 -11.43 -7.39 2.15
CA VAL A 63 -11.53 -6.07 1.49
C VAL A 63 -12.44 -5.13 2.28
N ARG A 64 -13.56 -5.64 2.84
CA ARG A 64 -14.46 -4.83 3.68
C ARG A 64 -13.75 -4.26 4.90
N GLN A 65 -12.97 -5.07 5.60
CA GLN A 65 -12.21 -4.65 6.78
C GLN A 65 -11.05 -3.71 6.40
N GLN A 66 -10.41 -3.92 5.25
CA GLN A 66 -9.40 -3.00 4.75
C GLN A 66 -10.01 -1.61 4.48
N LEU A 67 -11.22 -1.56 3.90
CA LEU A 67 -11.94 -0.31 3.68
C LEU A 67 -12.32 0.39 4.99
N ASP A 68 -12.61 -0.36 6.05
CA ASP A 68 -12.87 0.23 7.37
C ASP A 68 -11.62 0.94 7.92
N VAL A 69 -10.42 0.35 7.75
CA VAL A 69 -9.13 0.99 8.10
C VAL A 69 -8.86 2.22 7.23
N VAL A 70 -8.98 2.10 5.91
CA VAL A 70 -8.76 3.20 4.96
C VAL A 70 -9.70 4.37 5.26
N SER A 71 -10.97 4.09 5.51
CA SER A 71 -11.96 5.10 5.85
C SER A 71 -11.63 5.77 7.18
N GLU A 72 -11.11 5.04 8.16
CA GLU A 72 -10.68 5.61 9.43
C GLU A 72 -9.50 6.58 9.25
N VAL A 73 -8.49 6.23 8.46
CA VAL A 73 -7.36 7.12 8.13
C VAL A 73 -7.87 8.37 7.38
N ALA A 74 -8.73 8.17 6.37
CA ALA A 74 -9.24 9.23 5.51
C ALA A 74 -10.08 10.28 6.26
N LYS A 75 -10.65 9.96 7.42
CA LYS A 75 -11.32 10.94 8.30
C LYS A 75 -10.39 12.05 8.77
N TRP A 76 -9.09 11.77 8.91
CA TRP A 76 -8.09 12.69 9.40
C TRP A 76 -7.33 13.38 8.26
N ASP A 77 -6.92 12.60 7.27
CA ASP A 77 -6.30 13.08 6.04
C ASP A 77 -6.63 12.16 4.86
N GLY A 78 -7.31 12.70 3.85
CA GLY A 78 -7.76 11.94 2.69
C GLY A 78 -6.61 11.39 1.84
N SER A 79 -5.54 12.17 1.70
CA SER A 79 -4.35 11.81 0.95
C SER A 79 -3.59 10.65 1.62
N CYS A 80 -3.49 10.63 2.96
CA CYS A 80 -3.01 9.47 3.73
C CYS A 80 -3.90 8.24 3.51
N GLY A 81 -5.23 8.41 3.53
CA GLY A 81 -6.16 7.31 3.26
C GLY A 81 -5.92 6.66 1.91
N TRP A 82 -5.69 7.48 0.87
CA TRP A 82 -5.32 7.00 -0.46
C TRP A 82 -3.98 6.25 -0.47
N ILE A 83 -2.95 6.79 0.20
CA ILE A 83 -1.63 6.14 0.29
C ILE A 83 -1.73 4.77 0.97
N VAL A 84 -2.52 4.67 2.06
CA VAL A 84 -2.77 3.39 2.73
C VAL A 84 -3.49 2.41 1.82
N TRP A 85 -4.53 2.84 1.11
CA TRP A 85 -5.25 1.97 0.16
C TRP A 85 -4.33 1.47 -0.95
N VAL A 86 -3.55 2.33 -1.59
CA VAL A 86 -2.62 1.93 -2.66
C VAL A 86 -1.56 0.98 -2.12
N GLY A 87 -0.95 1.30 -0.97
CA GLY A 87 0.04 0.43 -0.34
C GLY A 87 -0.55 -0.95 -0.01
N ALA A 88 -1.62 -0.99 0.77
CA ALA A 88 -2.23 -2.26 1.19
C ALA A 88 -2.80 -3.08 0.02
N SER A 89 -3.47 -2.42 -0.94
CA SER A 89 -4.07 -3.13 -2.07
C SER A 89 -3.01 -3.59 -3.07
N THR A 90 -1.87 -2.93 -3.26
CA THR A 90 -0.90 -3.45 -4.24
C THR A 90 -0.18 -4.73 -3.79
N ASN A 91 -0.41 -5.20 -2.57
CA ASN A 91 0.16 -6.43 -2.00
C ASN A 91 -0.37 -7.71 -2.66
N TRP A 92 -1.53 -7.68 -3.33
CA TRP A 92 -2.04 -8.86 -4.06
C TRP A 92 -1.39 -9.06 -5.43
N ILE A 93 -0.77 -8.02 -6.01
CA ILE A 93 -0.22 -8.05 -7.37
C ILE A 93 0.84 -9.15 -7.56
N PRO A 94 1.78 -9.37 -6.61
CA PRO A 94 2.78 -10.42 -6.75
C PRO A 94 2.22 -11.85 -6.70
N ALA A 95 1.00 -12.08 -6.20
CA ALA A 95 0.48 -13.43 -5.95
C ALA A 95 0.47 -14.34 -7.20
N GLY A 96 0.28 -13.75 -8.40
CA GLY A 96 0.33 -14.47 -9.68
C GLY A 96 1.72 -14.52 -10.35
N SER A 97 2.75 -13.92 -9.75
CA SER A 97 4.05 -13.68 -10.40
C SER A 97 5.10 -14.78 -10.13
N GLY A 98 4.72 -15.86 -9.44
CA GLY A 98 5.61 -16.96 -9.06
C GLY A 98 6.34 -16.74 -7.73
N ALA A 99 6.71 -17.84 -7.06
CA ALA A 99 7.18 -17.85 -5.67
C ALA A 99 8.37 -16.90 -5.39
N ARG A 100 9.34 -16.83 -6.32
CA ARG A 100 10.50 -15.94 -6.19
C ARG A 100 10.12 -14.46 -6.14
N VAL A 101 9.12 -14.04 -6.91
CA VAL A 101 8.69 -12.63 -6.95
C VAL A 101 7.91 -12.27 -5.69
N VAL A 102 7.05 -13.18 -5.22
CA VAL A 102 6.33 -13.03 -3.95
C VAL A 102 7.32 -12.87 -2.79
N GLU A 103 8.31 -13.75 -2.69
CA GLU A 103 9.32 -13.70 -1.64
C GLU A 103 10.12 -12.39 -1.66
N LEU A 104 10.57 -11.95 -2.84
CA LEU A 104 11.32 -10.70 -2.99
C LEU A 104 10.51 -9.47 -2.58
N VAL A 105 9.24 -9.39 -2.96
CA VAL A 105 8.39 -8.25 -2.61
C VAL A 105 8.01 -8.28 -1.13
N SER A 106 7.61 -9.44 -0.62
CA SER A 106 7.10 -9.57 0.76
C SER A 106 8.18 -9.50 1.84
N LEU A 107 9.42 -9.94 1.56
CA LEU A 107 10.50 -9.96 2.56
C LEU A 107 11.46 -8.77 2.45
N LYS A 108 11.62 -8.20 1.26
CA LYS A 108 12.66 -7.18 0.99
C LYS A 108 12.11 -5.76 0.87
N ALA A 109 10.85 -5.58 0.49
CA ALA A 109 10.23 -4.26 0.50
C ALA A 109 9.74 -3.95 1.92
N ARG A 110 10.34 -2.94 2.57
CA ARG A 110 9.77 -2.34 3.81
C ARG A 110 8.36 -1.80 3.56
N TRP A 111 8.08 -1.42 2.32
CA TRP A 111 6.85 -0.80 1.83
C TRP A 111 6.52 -1.34 0.44
N SER A 112 5.46 -2.12 0.32
CA SER A 112 4.94 -2.55 -0.97
C SER A 112 3.99 -1.48 -1.52
N ALA A 113 4.55 -0.37 -1.98
CA ALA A 113 3.88 0.44 -3.01
C ALA A 113 4.42 -0.08 -4.34
N SER A 114 3.82 -1.16 -4.87
CA SER A 114 4.31 -1.83 -6.09
C SER A 114 4.24 -0.97 -7.35
N LEU A 115 3.86 0.32 -7.26
CA LEU A 115 3.83 1.27 -8.36
C LEU A 115 5.01 2.25 -8.40
N SER A 116 5.86 2.36 -7.37
CA SER A 116 6.92 3.40 -7.40
C SER A 116 8.26 3.07 -6.72
N ALA A 117 8.44 1.91 -6.09
CA ALA A 117 9.65 1.65 -5.30
C ALA A 117 10.42 0.35 -5.61
N LEU A 118 10.31 -0.19 -6.83
CA LEU A 118 11.43 -1.01 -7.32
C LEU A 118 12.49 -0.02 -7.83
N PRO A 119 13.65 0.15 -7.17
CA PRO A 119 14.80 0.65 -7.91
C PRO A 119 14.93 -0.26 -9.12
N ALA A 120 14.98 0.32 -10.30
CA ALA A 120 15.35 -0.41 -11.49
C ALA A 120 16.71 -1.05 -11.19
N GLY A 121 16.70 -2.31 -10.76
CA GLY A 121 17.84 -3.18 -10.93
C GLY A 121 18.16 -3.22 -12.43
N PRO A 122 19.32 -3.72 -12.84
CA PRO A 122 19.67 -3.81 -14.24
C PRO A 122 18.83 -4.91 -14.93
N SER A 123 17.52 -4.76 -14.99
CA SER A 123 16.66 -5.35 -15.99
C SER A 123 16.83 -4.49 -17.23
N ALA A 124 17.68 -4.96 -18.15
CA ALA A 124 17.69 -4.49 -19.51
C ALA A 124 16.25 -4.53 -20.04
N ALA A 125 15.61 -3.36 -20.12
CA ALA A 125 14.35 -3.20 -20.80
C ALA A 125 14.61 -3.50 -22.28
N LEU A 126 14.40 -4.76 -22.68
CA LEU A 126 14.25 -5.10 -24.08
C LEU A 126 13.05 -4.31 -24.58
N ARG A 127 13.30 -3.23 -25.36
CA ARG A 127 12.28 -2.55 -26.14
C ARG A 127 11.72 -3.55 -27.15
N THR A 128 10.70 -4.29 -26.77
CA THR A 128 9.85 -4.96 -27.77
C THR A 128 9.11 -3.85 -28.51
N ARG A 129 9.48 -3.60 -29.77
CA ARG A 129 8.69 -2.76 -30.68
C ARG A 129 7.36 -3.45 -30.93
N ILE A 130 6.35 -3.15 -30.12
CA ILE A 130 4.96 -3.50 -30.43
C ILE A 130 4.45 -2.46 -31.42
N SER A 131 4.41 -2.83 -32.71
CA SER A 131 3.80 -2.04 -33.78
C SER A 131 2.31 -2.39 -33.85
N TRP A 132 1.45 -1.52 -33.36
CA TRP A 132 0.00 -1.61 -33.58
C TRP A 132 -0.35 -1.10 -34.98
N ARG A 133 -0.43 -1.99 -35.97
CA ARG A 133 -1.11 -1.68 -37.24
C ARG A 133 -2.54 -2.18 -37.16
N HIS A 134 -3.49 -1.26 -36.97
CA HIS A 134 -4.90 -1.56 -37.19
C HIS A 134 -5.11 -1.77 -38.69
N ARG A 135 -5.56 -2.97 -39.07
CA ARG A 135 -6.04 -3.26 -40.42
C ARG A 135 -7.55 -3.03 -40.41
N LEU A 136 -7.97 -1.81 -40.76
CA LEU A 136 -9.34 -1.58 -41.20
C LEU A 136 -9.44 -2.17 -42.62
N ARG A 137 -10.24 -3.22 -42.77
CA ARG A 137 -10.70 -3.70 -44.07
C ARG A 137 -11.98 -2.92 -44.39
N ILE A 138 -11.93 -2.17 -45.49
CA ILE A 138 -13.09 -1.85 -46.33
C ILE A 138 -12.80 -2.51 -47.68
#